data_AF-A0A2I0WUY8-F1
#
_entry.id   AF-A0A2I0WUY8-F1
#
_cell.length_a   1.000
_cell.length_b   1.000
_cell.length_c   1.000
_cell.angle_alpha   90.00
_cell.angle_beta   90.00
_cell.angle_gamma   90.00
#
_symmetry.space_group_name_H-M   'P 1'
#
loop_
_entity.id
_entity.type
_entity.pdbx_description
1 polymer ?
#
loop_
_entity_poly.entity_id
_entity_poly.type
_entity_poly.pdbx_seq_one_letter_code
_entity_poly.pdbx_strand_id
1 'polypeptide(L)'
;MAPRRNKGKEKVDEVSSSFSAKASIADNDVSLEIDVPPGAKLLMDYEAALLLQQFYDENLPTFTKHGIQMTETFESALQYVNEAVHYTNIDYVHGVLGSLRDYGVTDEEICMLGNTCPETCDEALALIPSLKEKEDWIGEALATALSTLGQLKVTMG
;
A
#
# COMPACT_ATOMS: atom_id res chain seq x y z
N MET A 1 45.82 -59.37 4.98
CA MET A 1 45.51 -58.17 4.17
C MET A 1 44.01 -57.96 4.25
N ALA A 2 43.56 -56.97 5.02
CA ALA A 2 42.14 -56.74 5.36
C ALA A 2 41.68 -55.38 4.81
N PRO A 3 40.39 -55.23 4.43
CA PRO A 3 39.88 -54.00 3.84
C PRO A 3 39.51 -52.96 4.92
N ARG A 4 39.87 -51.70 4.69
CA ARG A 4 39.52 -50.57 5.57
C ARG A 4 38.13 -50.02 5.22
N ARG A 5 37.22 -50.10 6.20
CA ARG A 5 35.94 -49.37 6.29
C ARG A 5 36.21 -47.87 6.52
N ASN A 6 35.52 -47.00 5.79
CA ASN A 6 35.32 -45.61 6.20
C ASN A 6 33.99 -45.49 6.93
N LYS A 7 34.05 -44.97 8.16
CA LYS A 7 32.92 -44.49 8.98
C LYS A 7 33.14 -43.00 9.28
N GLY A 8 32.12 -42.19 8.99
CA GLY A 8 31.73 -40.98 9.72
C GLY A 8 32.64 -39.75 9.66
N LYS A 9 32.06 -38.58 9.39
CA LYS A 9 31.59 -37.68 10.45
C LYS A 9 30.91 -36.45 9.85
N GLU A 10 29.71 -36.22 10.34
CA GLU A 10 28.95 -34.98 10.37
C GLU A 10 29.78 -33.88 11.06
N LYS A 11 29.71 -32.65 10.53
CA LYS A 11 30.13 -31.44 11.25
C LYS A 11 29.21 -30.29 10.87
N VAL A 12 28.41 -29.91 11.86
CA VAL A 12 27.73 -28.61 11.98
C VAL A 12 28.81 -27.56 12.20
N ASP A 13 28.75 -26.43 11.50
CA ASP A 13 29.45 -25.23 11.92
C ASP A 13 28.58 -23.99 11.67
N GLU A 14 28.78 -23.07 12.59
CA GLU A 14 28.01 -21.94 13.04
C GLU A 14 28.15 -20.72 12.13
N VAL A 15 27.23 -19.77 12.29
CA VAL A 15 27.17 -18.47 11.63
C VAL A 15 28.52 -17.74 11.68
N SER A 16 28.96 -17.19 10.56
CA SER A 16 29.98 -16.13 10.51
C SER A 16 29.61 -15.09 9.46
N SER A 17 29.34 -13.91 10.00
CA SER A 17 29.15 -12.62 9.34
C SER A 17 30.24 -12.32 8.31
N SER A 18 29.83 -11.95 7.10
CA SER A 18 30.51 -10.89 6.34
C SER A 18 29.55 -10.28 5.32
N PHE A 19 28.97 -9.12 5.68
CA PHE A 19 28.41 -8.18 4.71
C PHE A 19 29.57 -7.71 3.81
N SER A 20 29.66 -8.25 2.60
CA SER A 20 30.52 -7.68 1.56
C SER A 20 29.63 -6.90 0.61
N ALA A 21 29.54 -5.60 0.86
CA ALA A 21 28.82 -4.65 0.03
C ALA A 21 29.51 -4.51 -1.34
N LYS A 22 28.97 -5.21 -2.33
CA LYS A 22 28.99 -4.77 -3.74
C LYS A 22 27.70 -5.25 -4.40
N ALA A 23 26.65 -4.42 -4.30
CA ALA A 23 25.48 -4.57 -5.14
C ALA A 23 25.52 -3.45 -6.18
N SER A 24 25.76 -3.84 -7.42
CA SER A 24 25.31 -3.10 -8.59
C SER A 24 23.83 -2.76 -8.41
N ILE A 25 23.45 -1.51 -8.70
CA ILE A 25 22.05 -1.09 -8.78
C ILE A 25 21.45 -1.83 -9.98
N ALA A 26 20.97 -3.04 -9.73
CA ALA A 26 19.97 -3.66 -10.57
C ALA A 26 18.64 -3.04 -10.15
N ASP A 27 17.89 -2.62 -11.16
CA ASP A 27 16.51 -2.17 -11.08
C ASP A 27 15.71 -3.23 -10.32
N ASN A 28 15.52 -3.01 -9.02
CA ASN A 28 14.70 -3.89 -8.20
C ASN A 28 13.26 -3.48 -8.51
N ASP A 29 12.66 -4.18 -9.45
CA ASP A 29 11.21 -4.36 -9.46
C ASP A 29 10.83 -4.95 -8.10
N VAL A 30 10.46 -4.07 -7.15
CA VAL A 30 9.95 -4.47 -5.84
C VAL A 30 8.51 -4.90 -6.06
N SER A 31 8.34 -6.05 -6.70
CA SER A 31 7.10 -6.82 -6.65
C SER A 31 6.92 -7.28 -5.20
N LEU A 32 6.34 -6.42 -4.37
CA LEU A 32 5.74 -6.86 -3.11
C LEU A 32 4.53 -7.71 -3.48
N GLU A 33 4.76 -9.00 -3.72
CA GLU A 33 3.69 -10.00 -3.77
C GLU A 33 3.07 -10.07 -2.36
N ILE A 34 2.17 -9.13 -2.08
CA ILE A 34 1.24 -9.26 -0.96
C ILE A 34 0.23 -10.32 -1.42
N ASP A 35 0.22 -11.46 -0.76
CA ASP A 35 -0.79 -12.51 -0.99
C ASP A 35 -2.14 -11.98 -0.49
N VAL A 36 -2.89 -11.35 -1.39
CA VAL A 36 -4.21 -10.80 -1.11
C VAL A 36 -5.23 -11.94 -1.27
N PRO A 37 -6.03 -12.25 -0.23
CA PRO A 37 -6.97 -13.35 -0.30
C PRO A 37 -8.04 -13.09 -1.37
N PRO A 38 -8.56 -14.14 -2.04
CA PRO A 38 -9.60 -13.98 -3.06
C PRO A 38 -10.82 -13.22 -2.52
N GLY A 39 -11.22 -12.17 -3.23
CA GLY A 39 -12.38 -11.35 -2.86
C GLY A 39 -12.10 -10.30 -1.78
N ALA A 40 -10.84 -10.09 -1.39
CA ALA A 40 -10.49 -8.92 -0.59
C ALA A 40 -10.83 -7.62 -1.35
N LYS A 41 -11.33 -6.63 -0.62
CA LYS A 41 -11.53 -5.28 -1.13
C LYS A 41 -10.34 -4.41 -0.71
N LEU A 42 -9.73 -3.72 -1.66
CA LEU A 42 -8.75 -2.68 -1.35
C LEU A 42 -9.45 -1.46 -0.77
N LEU A 43 -8.82 -0.85 0.23
CA LEU A 43 -9.29 0.37 0.88
C LEU A 43 -8.25 1.46 0.67
N MET A 44 -8.70 2.64 0.25
CA MET A 44 -7.87 3.84 0.29
C MET A 44 -7.58 4.22 1.75
N ASP A 45 -6.50 4.96 1.99
CA ASP A 45 -6.07 5.34 3.35
C ASP A 45 -7.18 6.10 4.09
N TYR A 46 -7.95 6.93 3.37
CA TYR A 46 -9.10 7.61 3.96
C TYR A 46 -10.23 6.64 4.34
N GLU A 47 -10.55 5.64 3.50
CA GLU A 47 -11.57 4.63 3.86
C GLU A 47 -11.12 3.86 5.11
N ALA A 48 -9.83 3.53 5.19
CA ALA A 48 -9.24 2.92 6.36
C ALA A 48 -9.31 3.85 7.59
N ALA A 49 -9.08 5.16 7.43
CA ALA A 49 -9.23 6.16 8.49
C ALA A 49 -10.64 6.15 9.08
N LEU A 50 -11.67 6.20 8.24
CA LEU A 50 -13.05 6.16 8.69
C LEU A 50 -13.36 4.89 9.48
N LEU A 51 -12.94 3.73 8.97
CA LEU A 51 -13.24 2.44 9.61
C LEU A 51 -12.49 2.27 10.94
N LEU A 52 -11.21 2.64 10.97
CA LEU A 52 -10.39 2.57 12.19
C LEU A 52 -10.89 3.55 13.26
N GLN A 53 -11.24 4.78 12.87
CA GLN A 53 -11.78 5.78 13.78
C GLN A 53 -13.15 5.36 14.31
N GLN A 54 -14.06 4.90 13.44
CA GLN A 54 -15.37 4.40 13.84
C GLN A 54 -15.23 3.23 14.83
N PHE A 55 -14.38 2.26 14.53
CA PHE A 55 -14.12 1.14 15.43
C PHE A 55 -13.61 1.62 16.80
N TYR A 56 -12.67 2.56 16.81
CA TYR A 56 -12.13 3.12 18.04
C TYR A 56 -13.22 3.81 18.87
N ASP A 57 -14.00 4.70 18.26
CA ASP A 57 -15.02 5.50 18.95
C ASP A 57 -16.15 4.64 19.51
N GLU A 58 -16.62 3.63 18.75
CA GLU A 58 -17.68 2.72 19.19
C GLU A 58 -17.25 1.86 20.38
N ASN A 59 -15.97 1.50 20.45
CA ASN A 59 -15.46 0.57 21.47
C ASN A 59 -14.76 1.27 22.64
N LEU A 60 -14.40 2.55 22.51
CA LEU A 60 -13.71 3.35 23.54
C LEU A 60 -14.40 3.30 24.92
N PRO A 61 -15.75 3.40 25.05
CA PRO A 61 -16.41 3.29 26.35
C PRO A 61 -16.20 1.93 27.01
N THR A 62 -16.23 0.85 26.22
CA THR A 62 -16.01 -0.52 26.68
C THR A 62 -14.56 -0.73 27.08
N PHE A 63 -13.62 -0.28 26.25
CA PHE A 63 -12.19 -0.37 26.55
C PHE A 63 -11.84 0.36 27.84
N THR A 64 -12.33 1.59 27.99
CA THR A 64 -12.12 2.40 29.20
C THR A 64 -12.71 1.72 30.44
N LYS A 65 -13.94 1.20 30.35
CA LYS A 65 -14.61 0.52 31.47
C LYS A 65 -13.86 -0.73 31.93
N HIS A 66 -13.26 -1.46 31.00
CA HIS A 66 -12.60 -2.75 31.26
C HIS A 66 -11.07 -2.65 31.35
N GLY A 67 -10.49 -1.47 31.21
CA GLY A 67 -9.04 -1.27 31.21
C GLY A 67 -8.34 -1.97 30.05
N ILE A 68 -9.03 -2.16 28.93
CA ILE A 68 -8.45 -2.73 27.71
C ILE A 68 -7.62 -1.63 27.04
N GLN A 69 -6.36 -1.92 26.75
CA GLN A 69 -5.48 -1.03 26.00
C GLN A 69 -5.45 -1.45 24.55
N MET A 70 -5.42 -0.46 23.64
CA MET A 70 -5.19 -0.72 22.23
C MET A 70 -3.74 -1.17 22.03
N THR A 71 -3.53 -1.96 20.98
CA THR A 71 -2.17 -2.34 20.61
C THR A 71 -1.46 -1.14 19.99
N GLU A 72 -0.15 -1.05 20.19
CA GLU A 72 0.71 -0.04 19.55
C GLU A 72 0.53 -0.04 18.02
N THR A 73 0.30 -1.21 17.42
CA THR A 73 0.03 -1.35 15.99
C THR A 73 -1.26 -0.66 15.57
N PHE A 74 -2.34 -0.79 16.36
CA PHE A 74 -3.60 -0.11 16.06
C PHE A 74 -3.44 1.41 16.19
N GLU A 75 -2.82 1.87 17.27
CA GLU A 75 -2.60 3.31 17.50
C GLU A 75 -1.74 3.92 16.38
N SER A 76 -0.67 3.23 15.97
CA SER A 76 0.19 3.66 14.87
C SER A 76 -0.56 3.68 13.53
N ALA A 77 -1.39 2.66 13.26
CA ALA A 77 -2.19 2.61 12.05
C ALA A 77 -3.23 3.75 12.02
N LEU A 78 -3.92 4.00 13.13
CA LEU A 78 -4.89 5.09 13.25
C LEU A 78 -4.22 6.46 13.09
N GLN A 79 -3.02 6.64 13.66
CA GLN A 79 -2.25 7.87 13.46
C GLN A 79 -1.87 8.05 11.98
N TYR A 80 -1.32 7.01 11.35
CA TYR A 80 -0.90 7.05 9.95
C TYR A 80 -2.04 7.48 9.01
N VAL A 81 -3.20 6.84 9.14
CA VAL A 81 -4.35 7.11 8.25
C VAL A 81 -4.97 8.49 8.51
N ASN A 82 -4.91 9.01 9.74
CA ASN A 82 -5.36 10.37 10.07
C ASN A 82 -4.40 11.45 9.53
N GLU A 83 -3.14 11.12 9.27
CA GLU A 83 -2.16 12.01 8.65
C GLU A 83 -2.13 11.89 7.11
N ALA A 84 -2.80 10.88 6.53
CA ALA A 84 -2.84 10.63 5.10
C ALA A 84 -3.62 11.72 4.33
N VAL A 85 -3.69 11.59 3.00
CA VAL A 85 -4.47 12.50 2.17
C VAL A 85 -5.96 12.32 2.46
N HIS A 86 -6.65 13.43 2.73
CA HIS A 86 -8.10 13.45 2.95
C HIS A 86 -8.84 14.15 1.82
N TYR A 87 -10.00 13.60 1.46
CA TYR A 87 -10.90 14.20 0.50
C TYR A 87 -12.21 14.63 1.17
N THR A 88 -12.79 15.71 0.65
CA THR A 88 -14.06 16.26 1.15
C THR A 88 -15.28 15.41 0.80
N ASN A 89 -15.20 14.57 -0.24
CA ASN A 89 -16.30 13.71 -0.69
C ASN A 89 -15.79 12.40 -1.28
N ILE A 90 -15.85 11.33 -0.51
CA ILE A 90 -15.27 10.02 -0.87
C ILE A 90 -16.09 9.27 -1.89
N ASP A 91 -17.41 9.28 -1.77
CA ASP A 91 -18.27 8.62 -2.77
C ASP A 91 -18.01 9.19 -4.16
N TYR A 92 -17.78 10.50 -4.23
CA TYR A 92 -17.43 11.17 -5.46
C TYR A 92 -16.01 10.82 -5.94
N VAL A 93 -15.01 10.75 -5.04
CA VAL A 93 -13.66 10.27 -5.39
C VAL A 93 -13.69 8.85 -5.94
N HIS A 94 -14.45 7.94 -5.32
CA HIS A 94 -14.65 6.58 -5.85
C HIS A 94 -15.29 6.58 -7.23
N GLY A 95 -16.27 7.44 -7.47
CA GLY A 95 -16.89 7.57 -8.79
C GLY A 95 -15.89 8.04 -9.85
N VAL A 96 -15.11 9.08 -9.51
CA VAL A 96 -14.11 9.66 -10.41
C VAL A 96 -13.01 8.65 -10.74
N LEU A 97 -12.36 8.07 -9.73
CA LEU A 97 -11.29 7.09 -9.95
C LEU A 97 -11.83 5.78 -10.53
N GLY A 98 -13.02 5.35 -10.09
CA GLY A 98 -13.68 4.14 -10.58
C GLY A 98 -14.03 4.20 -12.07
N SER A 99 -14.25 5.39 -12.63
CA SER A 99 -14.45 5.56 -14.08
C SER A 99 -13.23 5.17 -14.91
N LEU A 100 -12.03 5.17 -14.33
CA LEU A 100 -10.80 4.78 -15.02
C LEU A 100 -10.74 3.27 -15.32
N ARG A 101 -11.60 2.46 -14.68
CA ARG A 101 -11.74 1.03 -15.01
C ARG A 101 -12.14 0.80 -16.47
N ASP A 102 -12.89 1.72 -17.06
CA ASP A 102 -13.27 1.67 -18.48
C ASP A 102 -12.05 1.77 -19.41
N TYR A 103 -10.91 2.23 -18.88
CA TYR A 103 -9.62 2.35 -19.55
C TYR A 103 -8.62 1.26 -19.11
N GLY A 104 -9.09 0.25 -18.38
CA GLY A 104 -8.29 -0.90 -17.95
C GLY A 104 -7.48 -0.70 -16.68
N VAL A 105 -7.71 0.40 -15.94
CA VAL A 105 -7.05 0.64 -14.64
C VAL A 105 -7.56 -0.35 -13.59
N THR A 106 -6.64 -0.97 -12.86
CA THR A 106 -6.98 -1.97 -11.84
C THR A 106 -7.39 -1.34 -10.51
N ASP A 107 -7.96 -2.14 -9.60
CA ASP A 107 -8.34 -1.67 -8.27
C ASP A 107 -7.11 -1.26 -7.44
N GLU A 108 -5.97 -1.92 -7.63
CA GLU A 108 -4.68 -1.57 -7.04
C GLU A 108 -4.22 -0.19 -7.52
N GLU A 109 -4.28 0.05 -8.83
CA GLU A 109 -3.90 1.33 -9.43
C GLU A 109 -4.83 2.46 -8.99
N ILE A 110 -6.14 2.20 -8.90
CA ILE A 110 -7.13 3.14 -8.36
C ILE A 110 -6.81 3.47 -6.89
N CYS A 111 -6.52 2.46 -6.07
CA CYS A 111 -6.17 2.64 -4.68
C CYS A 111 -4.89 3.49 -4.55
N MET A 112 -3.85 3.18 -5.34
CA MET A 112 -2.61 3.93 -5.37
C MET A 112 -2.83 5.38 -5.81
N LEU A 113 -3.65 5.65 -6.83
CA LEU A 113 -3.99 7.02 -7.25
C LEU A 113 -4.68 7.80 -6.12
N GLY A 114 -5.60 7.14 -5.41
CA GLY A 114 -6.29 7.73 -4.26
C GLY A 114 -5.36 8.08 -3.10
N ASN A 115 -4.35 7.27 -2.84
CA ASN A 115 -3.43 7.48 -1.71
C ASN A 115 -2.25 8.40 -2.04
N THR A 116 -1.66 8.25 -3.22
CA THR A 116 -0.50 9.05 -3.65
C THR A 116 -0.87 10.45 -4.12
N CYS A 117 -2.10 10.61 -4.61
CA CYS A 117 -2.71 11.88 -4.99
C CYS A 117 -1.88 12.79 -5.92
N PRO A 118 -1.40 12.25 -7.07
CA PRO A 118 -0.58 12.99 -8.02
C PRO A 118 -1.35 14.18 -8.62
N GLU A 119 -0.63 15.25 -8.95
CA GLU A 119 -1.18 16.47 -9.55
C GLU A 119 -1.14 16.42 -11.07
N THR A 120 -0.27 15.59 -11.64
CA THR A 120 -0.04 15.49 -13.09
C THR A 120 -0.01 14.04 -13.55
N CYS A 121 -0.30 13.81 -14.84
CA CYS A 121 -0.16 12.48 -15.44
C CYS A 121 1.28 11.96 -15.34
N ASP A 122 2.28 12.82 -15.58
CA ASP A 122 3.70 12.45 -15.48
C ASP A 122 4.05 11.96 -14.07
N GLU A 123 3.55 12.64 -13.03
CA GLU A 123 3.72 12.23 -11.65
C GLU A 123 3.00 10.90 -11.37
N ALA A 124 1.77 10.74 -11.84
CA ALA A 124 1.02 9.49 -11.68
C ALA A 124 1.74 8.30 -12.33
N LEU A 125 2.27 8.47 -13.55
CA LEU A 125 3.04 7.45 -14.27
C LEU A 125 4.40 7.17 -13.62
N ALA A 126 5.00 8.17 -12.95
CA ALA A 126 6.24 8.00 -12.20
C ALA A 126 6.01 7.23 -10.89
N LEU A 127 4.94 7.53 -10.17
CA LEU A 127 4.59 6.89 -8.90
C LEU A 127 3.95 5.51 -9.08
N ILE A 128 3.25 5.30 -10.20
CA ILE A 128 2.54 4.06 -10.51
C ILE A 128 2.98 3.57 -11.89
N PRO A 129 4.15 2.92 -12.00
CA PRO A 129 4.72 2.53 -13.29
C PRO A 129 3.84 1.58 -14.11
N SER A 130 2.97 0.80 -13.49
CA SER A 130 2.03 -0.12 -14.16
C SER A 130 0.98 0.61 -15.02
N LEU A 131 0.74 1.90 -14.77
CA LEU A 131 -0.12 2.74 -15.61
C LEU A 131 0.49 3.03 -16.98
N LYS A 132 1.82 2.94 -17.14
CA LYS A 132 2.51 3.20 -18.42
C LYS A 132 2.07 2.28 -19.54
N GLU A 133 1.64 1.07 -19.20
CA GLU A 133 1.09 0.13 -20.19
C GLU A 133 -0.20 0.63 -20.84
N LYS A 134 -0.85 1.63 -20.24
CA LYS A 134 -2.16 2.18 -20.61
C LYS A 134 -2.07 3.65 -21.06
N GLU A 135 -0.86 4.21 -21.08
CA GLU A 135 -0.59 5.63 -21.29
C GLU A 135 -1.21 6.16 -22.59
N ASP A 136 -1.14 5.34 -23.66
CA ASP A 136 -1.62 5.68 -25.00
C ASP A 136 -3.12 6.04 -25.06
N TRP A 137 -3.95 5.53 -24.13
CA TRP A 137 -5.41 5.74 -24.15
C TRP A 137 -6.01 6.27 -22.85
N ILE A 138 -5.28 6.22 -21.72
CA ILE A 138 -5.79 6.72 -20.44
C ILE A 138 -5.63 8.25 -20.29
N GLY A 139 -4.72 8.88 -21.04
CA GLY A 139 -4.20 10.22 -20.75
C GLY A 139 -5.24 11.31 -20.43
N GLU A 140 -6.27 11.47 -21.26
CA GLU A 140 -7.33 12.47 -21.04
C GLU A 140 -8.21 12.15 -19.83
N ALA A 141 -8.57 10.87 -19.65
CA ALA A 141 -9.37 10.41 -18.52
C ALA A 141 -8.60 10.57 -17.21
N LEU A 142 -7.32 10.21 -17.20
CA LEU A 142 -6.44 10.40 -16.05
C LEU A 142 -6.29 11.88 -15.71
N ALA A 143 -5.97 12.74 -16.69
CA ALA A 143 -5.84 14.18 -16.45
C ALA A 143 -7.12 14.79 -15.84
N THR A 144 -8.29 14.37 -16.35
CA THR A 144 -9.60 14.81 -15.84
C THR A 144 -9.84 14.34 -14.41
N ALA A 145 -9.51 13.08 -14.11
CA ALA A 145 -9.63 12.53 -12.77
C ALA A 145 -8.72 13.27 -11.78
N LEU A 146 -7.44 13.46 -12.11
CA LEU A 146 -6.48 14.15 -11.25
C LEU A 146 -6.86 15.61 -11.00
N SER A 147 -7.33 16.32 -12.03
CA SER A 147 -7.84 17.69 -11.87
C SER A 147 -9.03 17.76 -10.92
N THR A 148 -9.93 16.76 -10.98
CA THR A 148 -11.08 16.67 -10.09
C THR A 148 -10.65 16.33 -8.66
N LEU A 149 -9.74 15.37 -8.48
CA LEU A 149 -9.18 15.03 -7.17
C LEU A 149 -8.52 16.23 -6.50
N GLY A 150 -7.78 17.04 -7.26
CA GLY A 150 -7.14 18.26 -6.78
C GLY A 150 -8.13 19.27 -6.16
N GLN A 151 -9.38 19.31 -6.64
CA GLN A 151 -10.44 20.17 -6.09
C GLN A 151 -11.08 19.60 -4.83
N LEU A 152 -10.94 18.30 -4.60
CA LEU A 152 -11.54 17.58 -3.47
C LEU A 152 -10.58 17.41 -2.30
N LYS A 153 -9.27 17.56 -2.53
CA LYS A 153 -8.22 17.54 -1.49
C LYS A 153 -8.57 18.52 -0.38
N VAL A 154 -8.54 18.05 0.87
CA VAL A 154 -8.61 18.91 2.05
C VAL A 154 -7.25 19.57 2.23
N THR A 155 -7.15 20.88 1.97
CA THR A 155 -5.98 21.65 2.39
C THR A 155 -6.03 21.80 3.91
N MET A 156 -5.21 21.06 4.65
CA MET A 156 -4.93 21.39 6.06
C MET A 156 -4.26 22.77 6.07
N GLY A 157 -4.94 23.77 6.64
CA GLY A 157 -4.46 25.15 6.76
C GLY A 157 -3.44 25.35 7.87
#